data_AF-A0A8S1H059-F1
#
_entry.id   AF-A0A8S1H059-F1
#
_cell.length_a   1.000
_cell.length_b   1.000
_cell.length_c   1.000
_cell.angle_alpha   90.00
_cell.angle_beta   90.00
_cell.angle_gamma   90.00
#
_symmetry.space_group_name_H-M   'P 1'
#
loop_
_entity.id
_entity.type
_entity.pdbx_description
1 polymer ?
#
loop_
_entity_poly.entity_id
_entity_poly.type
_entity_poly.pdbx_seq_one_letter_code
_entity_poly.pdbx_strand_id
1 'polypeptide(L)'
;MLRLAVFSALFGLTSTFNFNAGLSTGLGCLVTKNMLFSQGNFIRFLKKEEMDQYKKYKKEAAAFKAKIDDAFDKAEENEAKNATVPPMPVKPSMPAFCTGPDTTLYIFGSCSVQNNKIYINKNFARDLDEAEKKKMSDFIALMASQMPGSTPPKPQKGLEFCTELNFL
;
A
#
# COMPACT_ATOMS: atom_id res chain seq x y z
N MET A 1 -12.98 53.80 36.62
CA MET A 1 -12.55 52.43 36.95
C MET A 1 -13.14 51.49 35.91
N LEU A 2 -12.29 51.03 34.99
CA LEU A 2 -12.64 50.29 33.78
C LEU A 2 -12.43 48.80 34.05
N ARG A 3 -13.49 47.97 33.96
CA ARG A 3 -13.36 46.50 33.97
C ARG A 3 -13.49 46.00 32.52
N LEU A 4 -12.37 45.69 31.87
CA LEU A 4 -12.36 44.93 30.62
C LEU A 4 -12.66 43.46 30.96
N ALA A 5 -13.80 42.95 30.50
CA ALA A 5 -14.04 41.53 30.41
C ALA A 5 -13.40 41.00 29.12
N VAL A 6 -12.31 40.24 29.26
CA VAL A 6 -11.68 39.51 28.16
C VAL A 6 -12.53 38.28 27.87
N PHE A 7 -13.40 38.37 26.86
CA PHE A 7 -14.05 37.18 26.29
C PHE A 7 -13.12 36.57 25.24
N SER A 8 -12.25 35.67 25.71
CA SER A 8 -11.49 34.75 24.85
C SER A 8 -12.44 33.68 24.32
N ALA A 9 -13.09 33.94 23.18
CA ALA A 9 -13.82 32.91 22.44
C ALA A 9 -12.85 32.22 21.46
N LEU A 10 -11.94 31.40 22.00
CA LEU A 10 -11.29 30.34 21.23
C LEU A 10 -12.36 29.27 20.94
N PHE A 11 -13.16 29.48 19.88
CA PHE A 11 -13.91 28.37 19.29
C PHE A 11 -12.93 27.53 18.49
N GLY A 12 -12.24 26.63 19.19
CA GLY A 12 -11.51 25.54 18.60
C GLY A 12 -12.49 24.66 17.84
N LEU A 13 -12.52 24.81 16.52
CA LEU A 13 -12.97 23.74 15.63
C LEU A 13 -11.99 22.58 15.81
N THR A 14 -12.27 21.72 16.79
CA THR A 14 -11.66 20.40 16.86
C THR A 14 -12.25 19.61 15.69
N SER A 15 -11.58 19.65 14.55
CA SER A 15 -11.81 18.70 13.47
C SER A 15 -11.63 17.31 14.07
N THR A 16 -12.73 16.63 14.34
CA THR A 16 -12.72 15.20 14.63
C THR A 16 -12.23 14.51 13.37
N PHE A 17 -10.91 14.27 13.30
CA PHE A 17 -10.36 13.36 12.32
C PHE A 17 -10.91 11.97 12.66
N ASN A 18 -11.99 11.59 11.99
CA ASN A 18 -12.41 10.20 11.89
C ASN A 18 -11.29 9.45 11.16
N PHE A 19 -10.32 8.94 11.92
CA PHE A 19 -9.42 7.90 11.44
C PHE A 19 -10.28 6.66 11.17
N ASN A 20 -10.87 6.60 9.98
CA ASN A 20 -11.14 5.32 9.36
C ASN A 20 -9.76 4.74 9.12
N ALA A 21 -9.26 3.97 10.09
CA ALA A 21 -8.03 3.23 9.98
C ALA A 21 -8.22 2.27 8.81
N GLY A 22 -7.91 2.75 7.61
CA GLY A 22 -7.72 1.94 6.43
C GLY A 22 -6.69 0.92 6.83
N LEU A 23 -7.17 -0.30 7.06
CA LEU A 23 -6.40 -1.46 7.42
C LEU A 23 -5.25 -1.55 6.40
N SER A 24 -4.07 -1.06 6.79
CA SER A 24 -2.89 -0.98 5.94
C SER A 24 -2.40 -2.40 5.76
N THR A 25 -2.82 -3.00 4.65
CA THR A 25 -2.31 -4.30 4.22
C THR A 25 -0.91 -4.07 3.70
N GLY A 26 0.10 -4.47 4.48
CA GLY A 26 1.50 -4.68 4.09
C GLY A 26 2.08 -3.79 2.98
N LEU A 27 3.02 -2.91 3.33
CA LEU A 27 3.92 -2.20 2.41
C LEU A 27 3.25 -1.69 1.12
N GLY A 28 2.19 -0.90 1.28
CA GLY A 28 1.77 0.07 0.27
C GLY A 28 0.37 -0.13 -0.31
N CYS A 29 -0.32 -1.25 -0.13
CA CYS A 29 -1.70 -1.39 -0.62
C CYS A 29 -2.71 -0.76 0.36
N LEU A 30 -3.43 0.26 -0.09
CA LEU A 30 -4.42 0.97 0.70
C LEU A 30 -5.71 1.11 -0.11
N VAL A 31 -6.84 0.83 0.54
CA VAL A 31 -8.16 1.06 -0.03
C VAL A 31 -8.90 2.08 0.83
N THR A 32 -9.36 3.16 0.20
CA THR A 32 -10.24 4.15 0.84
C THR A 32 -11.45 4.40 -0.05
N LYS A 33 -12.65 4.29 0.51
CA LYS A 33 -13.91 4.19 -0.24
C LYS A 33 -13.84 3.01 -1.22
N ASN A 34 -13.60 3.29 -2.49
CA ASN A 34 -13.42 2.32 -3.58
C ASN A 34 -12.14 2.62 -4.39
N MET A 35 -11.23 3.43 -3.85
CA MET A 35 -10.00 3.83 -4.51
C MET A 35 -8.87 2.92 -4.05
N LEU A 36 -8.16 2.32 -5.00
CA LEU A 36 -6.94 1.55 -4.77
C LEU A 36 -5.74 2.48 -4.84
N PHE A 37 -4.93 2.42 -3.79
CA PHE A 37 -3.62 3.05 -3.72
C PHE A 37 -2.56 1.96 -3.53
N SER A 38 -1.41 2.14 -4.18
CA SER A 38 -0.24 1.27 -4.03
C SER A 38 1.01 2.11 -3.84
N GLN A 39 1.78 1.84 -2.79
CA GLN A 39 2.98 2.59 -2.37
C GLN A 39 2.75 4.12 -2.27
N GLY A 40 1.51 4.53 -1.96
CA GLY A 40 1.11 5.94 -1.84
C GLY A 40 0.54 6.56 -3.12
N ASN A 41 0.59 5.87 -4.25
CA ASN A 41 0.06 6.36 -5.53
C ASN A 41 -1.37 5.86 -5.76
N PHE A 42 -2.23 6.73 -6.30
CA PHE A 42 -3.54 6.31 -6.79
C PHE A 42 -3.38 5.45 -8.05
N ILE A 43 -3.96 4.24 -8.03
CA ILE A 43 -3.88 3.29 -9.14
C ILE A 43 -5.15 3.40 -9.99
N ARG A 44 -6.31 3.14 -9.38
CA ARG A 44 -7.63 3.17 -10.02
C ARG A 44 -8.73 2.97 -8.98
N PHE A 45 -9.97 3.02 -9.44
CA PHE A 45 -11.09 2.49 -8.67
C PHE A 45 -11.12 0.95 -8.71
N LEU A 46 -11.53 0.36 -7.59
CA LEU A 46 -11.81 -1.06 -7.48
C LEU A 46 -13.09 -1.41 -8.23
N LYS A 47 -13.08 -2.56 -8.91
CA LYS A 47 -14.25 -3.20 -9.49
C LYS A 47 -15.16 -3.73 -8.39
N LYS A 48 -16.40 -4.04 -8.73
CA LYS A 48 -17.39 -4.56 -7.76
C LYS A 48 -16.89 -5.83 -7.08
N GLU A 49 -16.29 -6.75 -7.84
CA GLU A 49 -15.77 -8.02 -7.36
C GLU A 49 -14.58 -7.81 -6.41
N GLU A 50 -13.72 -6.84 -6.70
CA GLU A 50 -12.60 -6.46 -5.85
C GLU A 50 -13.08 -5.79 -4.55
N MET A 51 -14.15 -5.01 -4.61
CA MET A 51 -14.80 -4.48 -3.40
C MET A 51 -15.36 -5.59 -2.52
N ASP A 52 -15.89 -6.66 -3.10
CA ASP A 52 -16.37 -7.81 -2.32
C ASP A 52 -15.21 -8.62 -1.72
N GLN A 53 -14.09 -8.78 -2.43
CA GLN A 53 -12.84 -9.30 -1.87
C GLN A 53 -12.33 -8.45 -0.70
N TYR A 54 -12.36 -7.12 -0.84
CA TYR A 54 -11.94 -6.19 0.21
C TYR A 54 -12.82 -6.29 1.46
N LYS A 55 -14.15 -6.37 1.30
CA LYS A 55 -15.08 -6.56 2.43
C LYS A 55 -14.81 -7.87 3.17
N LYS A 56 -14.61 -8.97 2.43
CA LYS A 56 -14.25 -10.27 3.00
C LYS A 56 -12.96 -10.17 3.80
N TYR A 57 -11.91 -9.62 3.19
CA TYR A 57 -10.63 -9.40 3.84
C TYR A 57 -10.75 -8.58 5.13
N LYS A 58 -11.51 -7.47 5.11
CA LYS A 58 -11.71 -6.62 6.31
C LYS A 58 -12.34 -7.40 7.46
N LYS A 59 -13.35 -8.24 7.16
CA LYS A 59 -14.00 -9.09 8.16
C LYS A 59 -13.03 -10.11 8.76
N GLU A 60 -12.27 -10.79 7.90
CA GLU A 60 -11.31 -11.81 8.32
C GLU A 60 -10.15 -11.21 9.12
N ALA A 61 -9.67 -10.02 8.73
CA ALA A 61 -8.63 -9.32 9.45
C ALA A 61 -9.08 -8.80 10.82
N ALA A 62 -10.34 -8.33 10.94
CA ALA A 62 -10.91 -7.97 12.23
C ALA A 62 -11.01 -9.20 13.15
N ALA A 63 -11.45 -10.33 12.62
CA ALA A 63 -11.52 -11.58 13.39
C ALA A 63 -10.13 -12.11 13.78
N PHE A 64 -9.14 -11.99 12.89
CA PHE A 64 -7.75 -12.32 13.18
C PHE A 64 -7.19 -11.44 14.30
N LYS A 65 -7.37 -10.11 14.21
CA LYS A 65 -6.95 -9.17 15.24
C LYS A 65 -7.59 -9.47 16.59
N ALA A 66 -8.90 -9.71 16.62
CA ALA A 66 -9.59 -10.05 17.88
C ALA A 66 -9.03 -11.32 18.55
N LYS A 67 -8.67 -12.35 17.76
CA LYS A 67 -8.04 -13.57 18.30
C LYS A 67 -6.63 -13.34 18.82
N ILE A 68 -5.87 -12.47 18.15
CA ILE A 68 -4.53 -12.09 18.60
C ILE A 68 -4.62 -11.29 19.89
N ASP A 69 -5.50 -10.28 19.94
CA ASP A 69 -5.70 -9.45 21.13
C ASP A 69 -6.16 -10.31 22.31
N ASP A 70 -7.15 -11.20 22.13
CA ASP A 70 -7.61 -12.14 23.18
C ASP A 70 -6.50 -13.08 23.69
N ALA A 71 -5.61 -13.54 22.81
CA ALA A 71 -4.49 -14.38 23.19
C ALA A 71 -3.46 -13.61 24.04
N PHE A 72 -3.22 -12.33 23.74
CA PHE A 72 -2.35 -11.47 24.53
C PHE A 72 -2.97 -11.12 25.88
N ASP A 73 -4.26 -10.80 25.92
CA ASP A 73 -4.98 -10.47 27.16
C ASP A 73 -4.99 -11.64 28.15
N LYS A 74 -5.00 -12.88 27.66
CA LYS A 74 -5.00 -14.11 28.48
C LYS A 74 -3.62 -14.71 28.72
N ALA A 75 -2.55 -14.09 28.24
CA ALA A 75 -1.21 -14.67 28.30
C ALA A 75 -0.77 -14.96 29.74
N GLU A 76 -0.91 -13.98 30.64
CA GLU A 76 -0.51 -14.09 32.06
C GLU A 76 -1.33 -15.15 32.82
N GLU A 77 -2.65 -15.23 32.56
CA GLU A 77 -3.52 -16.24 33.18
C GLU A 77 -3.16 -17.65 32.70
N ASN A 78 -2.88 -17.82 31.41
CA ASN A 78 -2.50 -19.10 30.84
C ASN A 78 -1.13 -19.56 31.34
N GLU A 79 -0.18 -18.64 31.50
CA GLU A 79 1.12 -18.92 32.13
C GLU A 79 0.96 -19.36 33.59
N ALA A 80 0.16 -18.63 34.38
CA ALA A 80 -0.11 -18.99 35.78
C ALA A 80 -0.79 -20.37 35.93
N LYS A 81 -1.53 -20.81 34.91
CA LYS A 81 -2.20 -22.11 34.87
C LYS A 81 -1.35 -23.23 34.24
N ASN A 82 -0.10 -22.97 33.83
CA ASN A 82 0.72 -23.88 33.02
C ASN A 82 -0.06 -24.41 31.78
N ALA A 83 -0.91 -23.58 31.20
CA ALA A 83 -1.69 -23.94 30.02
C ALA A 83 -0.80 -23.92 28.77
N THR A 84 -1.11 -24.77 27.80
CA THR A 84 -0.41 -24.78 26.50
C THR A 84 -0.79 -23.54 25.68
N VAL A 85 0.20 -23.01 24.95
CA VAL A 85 0.01 -21.84 24.08
C VAL A 85 -1.07 -22.16 23.03
N PRO A 86 -2.12 -21.33 22.89
CA PRO A 86 -3.16 -21.57 21.91
C PRO A 86 -2.60 -21.51 20.47
N PRO A 87 -3.19 -22.25 19.52
CA PRO A 87 -2.73 -22.25 18.14
C PRO A 87 -2.83 -20.85 17.53
N MET A 88 -1.77 -20.42 16.85
CA MET A 88 -1.73 -19.11 16.21
C MET A 88 -2.84 -19.01 15.15
N PRO A 89 -3.68 -17.95 15.18
CA PRO A 89 -4.69 -17.79 14.15
C PRO A 89 -4.05 -17.62 12.78
N VAL A 90 -4.70 -18.12 11.73
CA VAL A 90 -4.21 -17.97 10.36
C VAL A 90 -4.44 -16.53 9.89
N LYS A 91 -3.37 -15.87 9.46
CA LYS A 91 -3.45 -14.52 8.87
C LYS A 91 -4.24 -14.58 7.56
N PRO A 92 -5.20 -13.67 7.34
CA PRO A 92 -5.94 -13.63 6.09
C PRO A 92 -5.02 -13.31 4.90
N SER A 93 -5.28 -13.97 3.78
CA SER A 93 -4.60 -13.69 2.51
C SER A 93 -4.97 -12.29 2.01
N MET A 94 -3.98 -11.52 1.57
CA MET A 94 -4.25 -10.23 0.93
C MET A 94 -5.11 -10.39 -0.33
N PRO A 95 -5.99 -9.42 -0.64
CA PRO A 95 -6.71 -9.43 -1.90
C PRO A 95 -5.75 -9.41 -3.10
N ALA A 96 -6.09 -10.13 -4.17
CA ALA A 96 -5.21 -10.29 -5.34
C ALA A 96 -4.88 -8.95 -6.03
N PHE A 97 -5.78 -7.97 -5.95
CA PHE A 97 -5.57 -6.63 -6.50
C PHE A 97 -4.46 -5.83 -5.79
N CYS A 98 -3.99 -6.27 -4.61
CA CYS A 98 -2.86 -5.64 -3.92
C CYS A 98 -1.49 -6.12 -4.41
N THR A 99 -1.46 -7.18 -5.22
CA THR A 99 -0.24 -7.77 -5.79
C THR A 99 -0.38 -7.94 -7.30
N GLY A 100 -1.28 -7.16 -7.91
CA GLY A 100 -1.52 -7.16 -9.34
C GLY A 100 -0.45 -6.36 -10.11
N PRO A 101 -0.41 -6.51 -11.45
CA PRO A 101 0.58 -5.84 -12.30
C PRO A 101 0.48 -4.30 -12.24
N ASP A 102 -0.71 -3.77 -11.98
CA ASP A 102 -0.97 -2.34 -11.77
C ASP A 102 -0.45 -1.82 -10.43
N THR A 103 -0.28 -2.69 -9.44
CA THR A 103 0.28 -2.35 -8.12
C THR A 103 1.78 -2.59 -8.00
N THR A 104 2.42 -3.20 -8.99
CA THR A 104 3.88 -3.41 -8.98
C THR A 104 4.62 -2.11 -9.27
N LEU A 105 5.56 -1.76 -8.39
CA LEU A 105 6.45 -0.61 -8.54
C LEU A 105 7.81 -1.08 -9.08
N TYR A 106 8.19 -0.61 -10.27
CA TYR A 106 9.51 -0.83 -10.84
C TYR A 106 10.39 0.39 -10.56
N ILE A 107 11.54 0.17 -9.92
CA ILE A 107 12.43 1.26 -9.49
C ILE A 107 13.69 1.24 -10.37
N PHE A 108 13.98 2.39 -10.99
CA PHE A 108 15.11 2.64 -11.87
C PHE A 108 15.87 3.88 -11.37
N GLY A 109 16.70 3.70 -10.34
CA GLY A 109 17.39 4.83 -9.70
C GLY A 109 16.42 5.79 -9.02
N SER A 110 16.43 7.07 -9.43
CA SER A 110 15.51 8.12 -8.93
C SER A 110 14.14 8.13 -9.64
N CYS A 111 14.00 7.33 -10.70
CA CYS A 111 12.76 7.13 -11.43
C CYS A 111 12.06 5.86 -10.95
N SER A 112 10.74 5.88 -10.94
CA SER A 112 9.95 4.68 -10.72
C SER A 112 8.74 4.65 -11.64
N VAL A 113 8.32 3.44 -12.02
CA VAL A 113 7.20 3.20 -12.93
C VAL A 113 6.19 2.32 -12.24
N GLN A 114 4.94 2.74 -12.24
CA GLN A 114 3.82 1.98 -11.70
C GLN A 114 2.54 2.32 -12.46
N ASN A 115 1.76 1.30 -12.81
CA ASN A 115 0.49 1.47 -13.52
C ASN A 115 0.59 2.39 -14.76
N ASN A 116 1.64 2.19 -15.57
CA ASN A 116 1.94 3.03 -16.75
C ASN A 116 2.18 4.51 -16.44
N LYS A 117 2.57 4.86 -15.21
CA LYS A 117 2.92 6.22 -14.79
C LYS A 117 4.37 6.28 -14.35
N ILE A 118 5.04 7.37 -14.73
CA ILE A 118 6.40 7.70 -14.29
C ILE A 118 6.33 8.57 -13.06
N TYR A 119 7.17 8.27 -12.08
CA TYR A 119 7.38 9.08 -10.88
C TYR A 119 8.86 9.39 -10.70
N ILE A 120 9.18 10.65 -10.46
CA ILE A 120 10.54 11.13 -10.19
C ILE A 120 10.57 11.63 -8.75
N ASN A 121 11.46 11.10 -7.91
CA ASN A 121 11.49 11.46 -6.48
C ASN A 121 10.12 11.32 -5.80
N LYS A 122 9.33 10.30 -6.19
CA LYS A 122 7.95 10.02 -5.73
C LYS A 122 6.87 11.01 -6.20
N ASN A 123 7.19 11.96 -7.06
CA ASN A 123 6.20 12.85 -7.66
C ASN A 123 5.78 12.33 -9.03
N PHE A 124 4.48 12.34 -9.32
CA PHE A 124 3.97 12.01 -10.66
C PHE A 124 4.58 12.95 -11.69
N ALA A 125 5.19 12.38 -12.72
CA ALA A 125 5.80 13.13 -13.81
C ALA A 125 4.87 13.19 -15.02
N ARG A 126 4.50 12.00 -15.55
CA ARG A 126 3.61 11.82 -16.70
C ARG A 126 3.21 10.36 -16.85
N ASP A 127 2.24 10.10 -17.71
CA ASP A 127 1.95 8.77 -18.22
C ASP A 127 3.03 8.30 -19.21
N LEU A 128 3.21 6.97 -19.28
CA LEU A 128 3.97 6.34 -20.36
C LEU A 128 3.19 6.47 -21.67
N ASP A 129 3.90 6.71 -22.76
CA ASP A 129 3.34 6.56 -24.10
C ASP A 129 3.25 5.08 -24.54
N GLU A 130 2.64 4.80 -25.69
CA GLU A 130 2.45 3.42 -26.17
C GLU A 130 3.76 2.69 -26.46
N ALA A 131 4.79 3.39 -26.94
CA ALA A 131 6.10 2.78 -27.19
C ALA A 131 6.77 2.41 -25.86
N GLU A 132 6.72 3.29 -24.86
CA GLU A 132 7.25 3.06 -23.52
C GLU A 132 6.51 1.95 -22.77
N LYS A 133 5.18 1.89 -22.87
CA LYS A 133 4.37 0.79 -22.34
C LYS A 133 4.81 -0.56 -22.92
N LYS A 134 5.08 -0.61 -24.23
CA LYS A 134 5.59 -1.83 -24.86
C LYS A 134 6.94 -2.23 -24.28
N LYS A 135 7.87 -1.28 -24.14
CA LYS A 135 9.20 -1.55 -23.54
C LYS A 135 9.08 -2.04 -22.10
N MET A 136 8.16 -1.48 -21.32
CA MET A 136 7.88 -1.98 -19.96
C MET A 136 7.30 -3.39 -19.98
N SER A 137 6.38 -3.70 -20.88
CA SER A 137 5.85 -5.06 -21.02
C SER A 137 6.94 -6.07 -21.36
N ASP A 138 7.82 -5.73 -22.31
CA ASP A 138 8.95 -6.57 -22.71
C ASP A 138 9.90 -6.80 -21.52
N PHE A 139 10.18 -5.75 -20.74
CA PHE A 139 10.98 -5.85 -19.50
C PHE A 139 10.33 -6.78 -18.46
N ILE A 140 9.03 -6.63 -18.21
CA ILE A 140 8.29 -7.44 -17.23
C ILE A 140 8.32 -8.92 -17.63
N ALA A 141 8.10 -9.22 -18.91
CA ALA A 141 8.17 -10.58 -19.43
C ALA A 141 9.57 -11.18 -19.25
N LEU A 142 10.61 -10.40 -19.52
CA LEU A 142 11.99 -10.84 -19.30
C LEU A 142 12.27 -11.13 -17.83
N MET A 143 11.88 -10.24 -16.92
CA MET A 143 12.05 -10.45 -15.48
C MET A 143 11.29 -11.68 -14.97
N ALA A 144 10.11 -11.97 -15.54
CA ALA A 144 9.34 -13.16 -15.20
C ALA A 144 9.98 -14.47 -15.72
N SER A 145 10.76 -14.42 -16.80
CA SER A 145 11.46 -15.58 -17.36
C SER A 145 12.77 -15.93 -16.63
N GLN A 146 13.25 -15.07 -15.73
CA GLN A 146 14.51 -15.28 -15.03
C GLN A 146 14.31 -16.07 -13.72
N MET A 147 15.26 -16.97 -13.43
CA MET A 147 15.23 -17.74 -12.19
C MET A 147 15.63 -16.85 -11.01
N PRO A 148 15.04 -17.05 -9.81
CA PRO A 148 15.49 -16.39 -8.60
C PRO A 148 17.00 -16.62 -8.38
N GLY A 149 17.78 -15.53 -8.31
CA GLY A 149 19.23 -15.60 -8.09
C GLY A 149 20.11 -15.56 -9.35
N SER A 150 19.53 -15.44 -10.56
CA SER A 150 20.32 -15.11 -11.75
C SER A 150 20.76 -13.65 -11.73
N THR A 151 21.92 -13.36 -12.33
CA THR A 151 22.39 -11.98 -12.55
C THR A 151 21.30 -11.18 -13.27
N PRO A 152 20.92 -9.99 -12.77
CA PRO A 152 19.94 -9.14 -13.45
C PRO A 152 20.32 -8.96 -14.92
N PRO A 153 19.34 -8.91 -15.84
CA PRO A 153 19.66 -8.64 -17.23
C PRO A 153 20.43 -7.31 -17.31
N LYS A 154 21.44 -7.26 -18.18
CA LYS A 154 22.23 -6.03 -18.44
C LYS A 154 21.28 -4.82 -18.56
N PRO A 155 21.69 -3.60 -18.14
CA PRO A 155 20.85 -2.41 -18.20
C PRO A 155 20.14 -2.34 -19.55
N GLN A 156 18.82 -2.44 -19.49
CA GLN A 156 17.98 -2.61 -20.66
C GLN A 156 18.02 -1.30 -21.44
N LYS A 157 18.76 -1.30 -22.56
CA LYS A 157 18.62 -0.31 -23.63
C LYS A 157 17.14 -0.30 -24.00
N GLY A 158 16.43 0.79 -23.72
CA GLY A 158 14.99 0.91 -23.84
C GLY A 158 14.30 1.65 -22.69
N LEU A 159 14.83 1.62 -21.47
CA LEU A 159 14.22 2.32 -20.32
C LEU A 159 14.79 3.73 -20.11
N GLU A 160 15.25 4.36 -21.18
CA GLU A 160 15.95 5.65 -21.12
C GLU A 160 15.06 6.79 -20.58
N PHE A 161 13.74 6.65 -20.68
CA PHE A 161 12.76 7.58 -20.11
C PHE A 161 12.86 7.73 -18.58
N CYS A 162 13.58 6.82 -17.91
CA CYS A 162 13.91 6.92 -16.49
C CYS A 162 15.33 7.42 -16.20
N THR A 163 16.15 7.65 -17.22
CA THR A 163 17.54 8.15 -17.10
C THR A 163 17.76 9.54 -17.72
N GLU A 164 16.84 10.02 -18.56
CA GLU A 164 16.98 11.28 -19.31
C GLU A 164 16.74 12.57 -18.49
N LEU A 165 16.72 12.52 -17.16
CA LEU A 165 16.45 13.69 -16.31
C LEU A 165 17.66 14.18 -15.50
N ASN A 166 18.87 13.83 -15.92
CA ASN A 166 20.12 14.34 -15.34
C ASN A 166 20.65 15.62 -16.02
N PHE A 167 19.80 16.49 -16.56
CA PHE A 167 20.23 17.80 -17.06
C PHE A 167 19.14 18.87 -16.89
N LEU A 168 18.94 19.33 -15.65
CA LEU A 168 18.63 20.73 -15.34
C LEU A 168 19.18 21.07 -13.95
#